data_AF-A0A1B6EKD1-F1
#
_entry.id   AF-A0A1B6EKD1-F1
#
_cell.length_a   1.000
_cell.length_b   1.000
_cell.length_c   1.000
_cell.angle_alpha   90.00
_cell.angle_beta   90.00
_cell.angle_gamma   90.00
#
_symmetry.space_group_name_H-M   'P 1'
#
loop_
_entity.id
_entity.type
_entity.pdbx_description
1 polymer ?
#
loop_
_entity_poly.entity_id
_entity_poly.type
_entity_poly.pdbx_seq_one_letter_code
_entity_poly.pdbx_strand_id
1 'polypeptide(L)'
;AMPAGGVANWVVGNHDNGRVADRYGHEMVDAINMLTGVLPGVRVVYYGEEMGMQNTFVRWDQTVDNSGRKLGPYHYQEASRDPERTPMQWNDSLSSGFSPNDTTWLPVNPNYWWLNVAAQMSAESSHLKIFKDLAAVRKDPVLQRGDLNVLVHENDTLIVVRQY
;
A
#
# COMPACT_ATOMS: atom_id res chain seq x y z
N ALA A 1 1.51 1.55 -26.65
CA ALA A 1 2.10 0.21 -26.44
C ALA A 1 3.51 0.37 -25.91
N MET A 2 3.98 -0.56 -25.07
CA MET A 2 5.38 -0.53 -24.62
C MET A 2 6.34 -0.75 -25.81
N PRO A 3 7.52 -0.11 -25.83
CA PRO A 3 8.56 -0.43 -26.82
C PRO A 3 9.00 -1.89 -26.74
N ALA A 4 9.41 -2.46 -27.87
CA ALA A 4 9.98 -3.80 -27.91
C ALA A 4 11.21 -3.90 -26.97
N GLY A 5 11.27 -4.96 -26.16
CA GLY A 5 12.31 -5.16 -25.15
C GLY A 5 12.17 -4.31 -23.87
N GLY A 6 11.13 -3.47 -23.77
CA GLY A 6 10.84 -2.70 -22.56
C GLY A 6 10.36 -3.56 -21.39
N VAL A 7 10.71 -3.14 -20.17
CA VAL A 7 10.26 -3.79 -18.92
C VAL A 7 9.15 -2.96 -18.29
N ALA A 8 7.97 -3.55 -18.14
CA ALA A 8 6.85 -2.91 -17.45
C ALA A 8 7.17 -2.68 -15.96
N ASN A 9 6.55 -1.67 -15.36
CA ASN A 9 6.48 -1.56 -13.91
C ASN A 9 5.07 -1.18 -13.46
N TRP A 10 4.75 -1.51 -12.21
CA TRP A 10 3.43 -1.30 -11.62
C TRP A 10 3.60 -0.62 -10.27
N VAL A 11 3.02 0.57 -10.15
CA VAL A 11 3.03 1.40 -8.95
C VAL A 11 1.58 1.63 -8.55
N VAL A 12 1.21 1.23 -7.34
CA VAL A 12 -0.15 1.43 -6.80
C VAL A 12 -0.18 2.40 -5.63
N GLY A 13 0.96 2.95 -5.21
CA GLY A 13 1.00 3.97 -4.20
C GLY A 13 2.38 4.59 -4.07
N ASN A 14 2.40 5.71 -3.35
CA ASN A 14 3.58 6.51 -3.05
C ASN A 14 3.19 7.51 -1.95
N HIS A 15 4.12 8.39 -1.61
CA HIS A 15 3.97 9.45 -0.62
C HIS A 15 3.24 10.71 -1.12
N ASP A 16 2.67 10.68 -2.33
CA ASP A 16 1.96 11.80 -2.95
C ASP A 16 0.48 11.49 -3.26
N ASN A 17 0.04 10.27 -2.96
CA ASN A 17 -1.32 9.83 -3.22
C ASN A 17 -1.80 9.06 -2.00
N GLY A 18 -3.08 9.21 -1.65
CA GLY A 18 -3.71 8.46 -0.56
C GLY A 18 -3.44 6.95 -0.67
N ARG A 19 -3.34 6.25 0.46
CA ARG A 19 -2.97 4.83 0.49
C ARG A 19 -3.95 3.94 -0.29
N VAL A 20 -3.47 2.76 -0.70
CA VAL A 20 -4.22 1.78 -1.51
C VAL A 20 -5.59 1.46 -0.87
N ALA A 21 -5.61 1.23 0.44
CA ALA A 21 -6.82 0.92 1.20
C ALA A 21 -7.87 2.03 1.08
N ASP A 22 -7.46 3.30 1.16
CA ASP A 22 -8.36 4.46 1.09
C ASP A 22 -8.82 4.77 -0.34
N ARG A 23 -8.00 4.48 -1.36
CA ARG A 23 -8.37 4.77 -2.76
C ARG A 23 -9.21 3.67 -3.41
N TYR A 24 -8.99 2.41 -3.03
CA TYR A 24 -9.65 1.27 -3.66
C TYR A 24 -10.60 0.50 -2.72
N GLY A 25 -10.58 0.79 -1.43
CA GLY A 25 -11.36 0.10 -0.41
C GLY A 25 -10.50 -0.85 0.43
N HIS A 26 -10.81 -0.94 1.73
CA HIS A 26 -10.04 -1.73 2.69
C HIS A 26 -10.02 -3.23 2.34
N GLU A 27 -11.10 -3.76 1.75
CA GLU A 27 -11.19 -5.16 1.32
C GLU A 27 -10.37 -5.44 0.05
N MET A 28 -9.97 -4.41 -0.69
CA MET A 28 -9.24 -4.55 -1.96
C MET A 28 -7.73 -4.61 -1.79
N VAL A 29 -7.19 -4.47 -0.57
CA VAL A 29 -5.74 -4.51 -0.31
C VAL A 29 -5.10 -5.77 -0.89
N ASP A 30 -5.66 -6.95 -0.58
CA ASP A 30 -5.11 -8.21 -1.05
C ASP A 30 -5.32 -8.38 -2.55
N ALA A 31 -6.46 -7.96 -3.09
CA ALA A 31 -6.72 -8.01 -4.54
C ALA A 31 -5.71 -7.17 -5.34
N ILE A 32 -5.41 -5.96 -4.88
CA ILE A 32 -4.41 -5.08 -5.51
C ILE A 32 -2.98 -5.64 -5.33
N ASN A 33 -2.68 -6.20 -4.15
CA ASN A 33 -1.40 -6.87 -3.90
C ASN A 33 -1.21 -8.10 -4.81
N MET A 34 -2.27 -8.91 -4.99
CA MET A 34 -2.27 -10.06 -5.90
C MET A 34 -2.09 -9.61 -7.35
N LEU A 35 -2.88 -8.64 -7.82
CA LEU A 35 -2.81 -8.11 -9.18
C LEU A 35 -1.39 -7.64 -9.52
N THR A 36 -0.83 -6.74 -8.72
CA THR A 36 0.54 -6.24 -8.93
C THR A 36 1.60 -7.32 -8.70
N GLY A 37 1.31 -8.33 -7.86
CA GLY A 37 2.16 -9.48 -7.60
C GLY A 37 2.28 -10.46 -8.77
N VAL A 38 1.27 -10.54 -9.65
CA VAL A 38 1.24 -11.48 -10.79
C VAL A 38 1.49 -10.83 -12.14
N LEU A 39 1.41 -9.49 -12.25
CA LEU A 39 1.71 -8.81 -13.51
C LEU A 39 3.21 -8.89 -13.88
N PRO A 40 3.55 -8.96 -15.19
CA PRO A 40 4.93 -9.07 -15.68
C PRO A 40 5.72 -7.78 -15.42
N GLY A 41 7.05 -7.90 -15.29
CA GLY A 41 7.95 -6.76 -15.08
C GLY A 41 8.28 -6.50 -13.62
N VAL A 42 8.26 -5.23 -13.19
CA VAL A 42 8.68 -4.80 -11.85
C VAL A 42 7.46 -4.37 -11.03
N ARG A 43 7.31 -4.93 -9.83
CA ARG A 43 6.38 -4.43 -8.83
C ARG A 43 7.09 -3.41 -7.95
N VAL A 44 6.53 -2.22 -7.82
CA VAL A 44 7.01 -1.18 -6.91
C VAL A 44 6.04 -1.09 -5.74
N VAL A 45 6.57 -1.08 -4.52
CA VAL A 45 5.78 -1.13 -3.28
C VAL A 45 6.13 0.09 -2.43
N TYR A 46 5.11 0.82 -1.99
CA TYR A 46 5.24 1.87 -1.00
C TYR A 46 5.06 1.30 0.41
N TYR A 47 5.84 1.76 1.38
CA TYR A 47 5.84 1.16 2.72
C TYR A 47 4.44 1.19 3.34
N GLY A 48 4.06 0.07 3.94
CA GLY A 48 2.74 -0.13 4.52
C GLY A 48 1.71 -0.77 3.58
N GLU A 49 1.94 -0.80 2.26
CA GLU A 49 1.05 -1.50 1.32
C GLU A 49 1.04 -3.02 1.57
N GLU A 50 2.16 -3.58 2.00
CA GLU A 50 2.31 -5.00 2.33
C GLU A 50 1.41 -5.44 3.49
N MET A 51 1.01 -4.50 4.33
CA MET A 51 0.19 -4.73 5.52
C MET A 51 -1.13 -3.96 5.47
N GLY A 52 -1.46 -3.31 4.35
CA GLY A 52 -2.72 -2.59 4.19
C GLY A 52 -2.85 -1.34 5.05
N MET A 53 -1.75 -0.62 5.34
CA MET A 53 -1.81 0.66 6.06
C MET A 53 -2.83 1.61 5.41
N GLN A 54 -3.55 2.33 6.26
CA GLN A 54 -4.61 3.26 5.90
C GLN A 54 -4.15 4.70 6.17
N ASN A 55 -4.71 5.66 5.45
CA ASN A 55 -4.57 7.06 5.77
C ASN A 55 -5.14 7.31 7.18
N THR A 56 -4.65 8.36 7.83
CA THR A 56 -5.27 8.88 9.06
C THR A 56 -5.57 10.35 8.92
N PHE A 57 -6.53 10.82 9.69
CA PHE A 57 -6.77 12.25 9.84
C PHE A 57 -5.55 12.93 10.48
N VAL A 58 -5.03 13.95 9.79
CA VAL A 58 -3.97 14.84 10.29
C VAL A 58 -4.59 16.21 10.50
N ARG A 59 -4.51 16.75 11.72
CA ARG A 59 -5.09 18.07 12.05
C ARG A 59 -4.32 19.19 11.37
N TRP A 60 -4.95 20.35 11.19
CA TRP A 60 -4.32 21.52 10.58
C TRP A 60 -3.00 21.94 11.27
N ASP A 61 -2.99 21.98 12.60
CA ASP A 61 -1.81 22.31 13.40
C ASP A 61 -0.75 21.20 13.43
N GLN A 62 -1.09 20.00 12.96
CA GLN A 62 -0.17 18.89 12.73
C GLN A 62 0.29 18.81 11.26
N THR A 63 -0.33 19.56 10.36
CA THR A 63 -0.04 19.50 8.92
C THR A 63 1.29 20.18 8.65
N VAL A 64 2.21 19.42 8.05
CA VAL A 64 3.55 19.89 7.68
C VAL A 64 3.73 19.96 6.17
N ASP A 65 2.87 19.31 5.38
CA ASP A 65 2.95 19.39 3.92
C ASP A 65 2.65 20.80 3.40
N ASN A 66 3.63 21.36 2.68
CA ASN A 66 3.51 22.68 2.08
C ASN A 66 2.35 22.77 1.08
N SER A 67 1.99 21.68 0.39
CA SER A 67 0.84 21.68 -0.54
C SER A 67 -0.47 21.96 0.20
N GLY A 68 -0.73 21.26 1.30
CA GLY A 68 -1.89 21.52 2.16
C GLY A 68 -1.82 22.88 2.86
N ARG A 69 -0.65 23.25 3.41
CA ARG A 69 -0.47 24.54 4.11
C ARG A 69 -0.78 25.77 3.25
N LYS A 70 -0.49 25.71 1.94
CA LYS A 70 -0.81 26.79 0.99
C LYS A 70 -2.30 27.03 0.81
N LEU A 71 -3.15 26.03 1.04
CA LEU A 71 -4.62 26.17 0.93
C LEU A 71 -5.27 26.70 2.21
N GLY A 72 -4.51 26.79 3.31
CA GLY A 72 -5.00 27.32 4.58
C GLY A 72 -5.86 26.33 5.39
N PRO A 73 -6.29 26.72 6.60
CA PRO A 73 -6.86 25.82 7.61
C PRO A 73 -8.18 25.14 7.20
N TYR A 74 -8.90 25.70 6.23
CA TYR A 74 -10.21 25.18 5.81
C TYR A 74 -10.13 24.22 4.62
N HIS A 75 -9.06 24.25 3.84
CA HIS A 75 -8.93 23.49 2.58
C HIS A 75 -7.66 22.63 2.51
N TYR A 76 -6.84 22.61 3.56
CA TYR A 76 -5.55 21.90 3.54
C TYR A 76 -5.65 20.41 3.20
N GLN A 77 -6.74 19.75 3.57
CA GLN A 77 -6.95 18.32 3.32
C GLN A 77 -7.10 18.01 1.82
N GLU A 78 -7.44 19.00 0.99
CA GLU A 78 -7.61 18.81 -0.46
C GLU A 78 -6.27 18.61 -1.18
N ALA A 79 -5.16 19.03 -0.56
CA ALA A 79 -3.83 18.96 -1.17
C ALA A 79 -2.73 18.41 -0.24
N SER A 80 -3.02 18.18 1.04
CA SER A 80 -2.06 17.61 1.97
C SER A 80 -1.83 16.14 1.68
N ARG A 81 -0.55 15.77 1.58
CA ARG A 81 -0.06 14.40 1.44
C ARG A 81 0.37 13.78 2.77
N ASP A 82 0.17 14.48 3.88
CA ASP A 82 0.53 13.99 5.21
C ASP A 82 -0.21 12.69 5.60
N PRO A 83 -1.49 12.46 5.25
CA PRO A 83 -2.19 11.22 5.61
C PRO A 83 -1.52 9.94 5.12
N GLU A 84 -0.92 9.94 3.92
CA GLU A 84 -0.20 8.79 3.38
C GLU A 84 1.24 8.67 3.92
N ARG A 85 1.76 9.69 4.61
CA ARG A 85 3.14 9.76 5.14
C ARG A 85 3.28 9.41 6.62
N THR A 86 2.19 9.03 7.27
CA THR A 86 2.22 8.76 8.71
C THR A 86 3.17 7.62 9.06
N PRO A 87 3.76 7.62 10.27
CA PRO A 87 4.76 6.63 10.67
C PRO A 87 4.34 5.17 10.44
N MET A 88 5.34 4.32 10.16
CA MET A 88 5.14 2.87 9.98
C MET A 88 4.64 2.21 11.28
N GLN A 89 3.72 1.26 11.14
CA GLN A 89 3.09 0.57 12.28
C GLN A 89 3.76 -0.77 12.57
N TRP A 90 4.86 -0.75 13.33
CA TRP A 90 5.64 -1.96 13.63
C TRP A 90 4.96 -2.87 14.67
N ASN A 91 4.41 -2.30 15.73
CA ASN A 91 3.75 -3.03 16.81
C ASN A 91 2.74 -2.13 17.56
N ASP A 92 2.16 -2.64 18.64
CA ASP A 92 1.18 -1.96 19.51
C ASP A 92 1.80 -1.12 20.64
N SER A 93 3.13 -0.96 20.65
CA SER A 93 3.81 -0.13 21.65
C SER A 93 3.75 1.36 21.31
N LEU A 94 4.37 2.18 22.15
CA LEU A 94 4.46 3.63 21.99
C LEU A 94 4.82 4.03 20.55
N SER A 95 4.09 5.00 19.99
CA SER A 95 4.25 5.47 18.61
C SER A 95 4.34 4.33 17.59
N SER A 96 3.50 3.29 17.75
CA SER A 96 3.48 2.08 16.92
C SER A 96 4.82 1.37 16.75
N GLY A 97 5.73 1.50 17.73
CA GLY A 97 7.10 1.00 17.65
C GLY A 97 8.00 1.77 16.67
N PHE A 98 7.54 2.87 16.08
CA PHE A 98 8.33 3.73 15.18
C PHE A 98 9.32 4.60 15.94
N SER A 99 8.98 5.04 17.16
CA SER A 99 9.80 5.92 17.98
C SER A 99 9.66 5.57 19.46
N PRO A 100 10.71 5.73 20.28
CA PRO A 100 10.59 5.66 21.73
C PRO A 100 9.93 6.90 22.34
N ASN A 101 9.65 7.95 21.56
CA ASN A 101 8.96 9.16 22.01
C ASN A 101 7.45 9.04 21.82
N ASP A 102 6.68 9.76 22.64
CA ASP A 102 5.22 9.86 22.52
C ASP A 102 4.75 10.73 21.35
N THR A 103 5.65 11.55 20.82
CA THR A 103 5.39 12.50 19.74
C THR A 103 6.32 12.24 18.57
N THR A 104 5.74 12.15 17.38
CA THR A 104 6.42 11.95 16.10
C THR A 104 6.18 13.15 15.18
N TRP A 105 6.95 13.24 14.09
CA TRP A 105 6.86 14.36 13.14
C TRP A 105 5.50 14.48 12.43
N LEU A 106 4.77 13.37 12.32
CA LEU A 106 3.35 13.27 11.95
C LEU A 106 2.66 12.32 12.94
N PRO A 107 1.35 12.47 13.20
CA PRO A 107 0.63 11.58 14.10
C PRO A 107 0.65 10.14 13.58
N VAL A 108 0.76 9.18 14.51
CA VAL A 108 0.57 7.76 14.23
C VAL A 108 -0.91 7.48 13.98
N ASN A 109 -1.23 6.60 13.04
CA ASN A 109 -2.62 6.22 12.78
C ASN A 109 -3.19 5.47 14.01
N PRO A 110 -4.34 5.88 14.58
CA PRO A 110 -4.88 5.27 15.80
C PRO A 110 -5.24 3.79 15.66
N ASN A 111 -5.30 3.24 14.44
CA ASN A 111 -5.53 1.82 14.21
C ASN A 111 -4.29 0.92 14.48
N TYR A 112 -3.14 1.50 14.83
CA TYR A 112 -1.88 0.76 15.03
C TYR A 112 -1.97 -0.36 16.08
N TRP A 113 -2.90 -0.28 17.03
CA TRP A 113 -3.07 -1.32 18.06
C TRP A 113 -3.47 -2.69 17.47
N TRP A 114 -4.14 -2.72 16.31
CA TRP A 114 -4.49 -3.96 15.62
C TRP A 114 -3.86 -4.08 14.22
N LEU A 115 -3.66 -2.96 13.52
CA LEU A 115 -3.08 -2.94 12.18
C LEU A 115 -1.58 -2.65 12.24
N ASN A 116 -0.81 -3.64 12.71
CA ASN A 116 0.65 -3.53 12.82
C ASN A 116 1.38 -4.80 12.33
N VAL A 117 2.68 -4.69 12.06
CA VAL A 117 3.51 -5.81 11.57
C VAL A 117 3.49 -6.98 12.55
N ALA A 118 3.69 -6.74 13.85
CA ALA A 118 3.73 -7.80 14.84
C ALA A 118 2.42 -8.60 14.91
N ALA A 119 1.28 -7.93 14.90
CA ALA A 119 -0.05 -8.55 14.89
C ALA A 119 -0.29 -9.36 13.61
N GLN A 120 0.10 -8.85 12.45
CA GLN A 120 -0.06 -9.57 11.19
C GLN A 120 0.89 -10.76 11.04
N MET A 121 2.08 -10.71 11.65
CA MET A 121 2.99 -11.85 11.68
C MET A 121 2.46 -13.00 12.55
N SER A 122 1.77 -12.69 13.65
CA SER A 122 1.22 -13.69 14.58
C SER A 122 -0.14 -14.24 14.17
N ALA A 123 -0.98 -13.44 13.49
CA ALA A 123 -2.31 -13.85 13.02
C ALA A 123 -2.26 -15.06 12.08
N GLU A 124 -3.27 -15.94 12.09
CA GLU A 124 -3.34 -17.10 11.21
C GLU A 124 -3.29 -16.71 9.73
N SER A 125 -4.11 -15.72 9.35
CA SER A 125 -4.13 -15.08 8.02
C SER A 125 -3.96 -13.56 8.17
N SER A 126 -3.22 -12.93 7.24
CA SER A 126 -3.01 -11.48 7.21
C SER A 126 -2.53 -11.00 5.84
N HIS A 127 -2.72 -9.71 5.55
CA HIS A 127 -2.20 -9.06 4.34
C HIS A 127 -0.69 -9.28 4.19
N LEU A 128 0.07 -9.16 5.28
CA LEU A 128 1.51 -9.36 5.28
C LEU A 128 1.90 -10.80 4.90
N LYS A 129 1.15 -11.81 5.35
CA LYS A 129 1.39 -13.20 4.95
C LYS A 129 1.10 -13.41 3.47
N ILE A 130 -0.05 -12.93 2.98
CA ILE A 130 -0.41 -12.97 1.55
C ILE A 130 0.67 -12.28 0.71
N PHE A 131 1.15 -11.11 1.14
CA PHE A 131 2.20 -10.37 0.45
C PHE A 131 3.52 -11.16 0.39
N LYS A 132 3.92 -11.80 1.50
CA LYS A 132 5.12 -12.66 1.55
C LYS A 132 4.99 -13.87 0.64
N ASP A 133 3.81 -14.50 0.60
CA ASP A 133 3.55 -15.64 -0.27
C ASP A 133 3.60 -15.24 -1.74
N LEU A 134 3.01 -14.09 -2.11
CA LEU A 134 3.10 -13.53 -3.47
C LEU A 134 4.56 -13.24 -3.86
N ALA A 135 5.35 -12.67 -2.96
CA ALA A 135 6.77 -12.43 -3.21
C ALA A 135 7.57 -13.73 -3.40
N ALA A 136 7.19 -14.81 -2.71
CA ALA A 136 7.78 -16.13 -2.89
C ALA A 136 7.38 -16.75 -4.24
N VAL A 137 6.08 -16.76 -4.57
CA VAL A 137 5.55 -17.32 -5.83
C VAL A 137 6.08 -16.56 -7.05
N ARG A 138 6.38 -15.27 -6.95
CA ARG A 138 6.98 -14.48 -8.04
C ARG A 138 8.33 -15.00 -8.53
N LYS A 139 8.99 -15.88 -7.77
CA LYS A 139 10.22 -16.57 -8.20
C LYS A 139 9.98 -17.68 -9.21
N ASP A 140 8.73 -18.11 -9.39
CA ASP A 140 8.36 -19.14 -10.35
C ASP A 140 8.60 -18.66 -11.81
N PRO A 141 9.17 -19.50 -12.69
CA PRO A 141 9.36 -19.16 -14.11
C PRO A 141 8.10 -18.66 -14.82
N VAL A 142 6.92 -19.18 -14.46
CA VAL A 142 5.63 -18.73 -14.99
C VAL A 142 5.40 -17.24 -14.71
N LEU A 143 5.70 -16.79 -13.49
CA LEU A 143 5.55 -15.37 -13.15
C LEU A 143 6.72 -14.51 -13.65
N GLN A 144 7.92 -15.06 -13.79
CA GLN A 144 9.08 -14.32 -14.30
C GLN A 144 9.04 -14.07 -15.80
N ARG A 145 8.58 -15.07 -16.58
CA ARG A 145 8.76 -15.10 -18.05
C ARG A 145 7.50 -15.48 -18.82
N GLY A 146 6.49 -16.03 -18.15
CA GLY A 146 5.27 -16.45 -18.83
C GLY A 146 4.50 -15.29 -19.44
N ASP A 147 3.78 -15.58 -20.52
CA ASP A 147 2.88 -14.66 -21.20
C ASP A 147 1.75 -14.21 -20.26
N LEU A 148 1.21 -13.02 -20.53
CA LEU A 148 0.10 -12.43 -19.80
C LEU A 148 -1.16 -12.48 -20.66
N ASN A 149 -2.21 -13.14 -20.14
CA ASN A 149 -3.56 -13.05 -20.67
C ASN A 149 -4.47 -12.43 -19.62
N VAL A 150 -5.23 -11.41 -20.02
CA VAL A 150 -6.17 -10.71 -19.13
C VAL A 150 -7.57 -10.82 -19.73
N LEU A 151 -8.52 -11.26 -18.92
CA LEU A 151 -9.91 -11.39 -19.29
C LEU A 151 -10.76 -10.63 -18.28
N VAL A 152 -11.88 -10.07 -18.74
CA VAL A 152 -12.92 -9.53 -17.87
C VAL A 152 -14.12 -10.45 -18.01
N HIS A 153 -14.57 -11.01 -16.90
CA HIS A 153 -15.81 -11.78 -16.86
C HIS A 153 -16.94 -10.87 -16.40
N GLU A 154 -18.03 -10.86 -17.18
CA GLU A 154 -19.12 -9.91 -17.06
C GLU A 154 -18.61 -8.47 -17.02
N ASN A 155 -18.66 -7.79 -15.87
CA ASN A 155 -18.09 -6.43 -15.69
C ASN A 155 -17.53 -6.19 -14.28
N ASP A 156 -17.39 -7.23 -13.44
CA ASP A 156 -17.01 -7.10 -12.03
C ASP A 156 -15.78 -7.95 -11.66
N THR A 157 -15.37 -8.86 -12.55
CA THR A 157 -14.31 -9.83 -12.26
C THR A 157 -13.18 -9.74 -13.27
N LEU A 158 -11.99 -9.39 -12.80
CA LEU A 158 -10.75 -9.40 -13.59
C LEU A 158 -10.04 -10.74 -13.39
N ILE A 159 -9.78 -11.45 -14.49
CA ILE A 159 -9.01 -12.70 -14.50
C ILE A 159 -7.65 -12.44 -15.12
N VAL A 160 -6.59 -12.74 -14.37
CA VAL A 160 -5.20 -12.61 -14.83
C VAL A 160 -4.57 -14.00 -14.90
N VAL A 161 -4.18 -14.41 -16.11
CA VAL A 161 -3.56 -15.70 -16.37
C VAL A 161 -2.11 -15.49 -16.78
N ARG A 162 -1.20 -16.25 -16.16
CA ARG A 162 0.21 -16.33 -16.54
C ARG A 162 0.51 -17.74 -17.04
N GLN A 163 1.11 -17.85 -18.23
CA GLN A 163 1.35 -19.12 -18.91
C GLN A 163 2.78 -19.16 -19.46
N TYR A 164 3.51 -20.25 -19.22
CA TYR A 164 4.90 -20.44 -19.64
C TYR A 164 5.06 -21.77 -20.37
#